data_AF-A0A1L6BX81-F1
#
_entry.id   AF-A0A1L6BX81-F1
#
_cell.length_a   1.000
_cell.length_b   1.000
_cell.length_c   1.000
_cell.angle_alpha   90.00
_cell.angle_beta   90.00
_cell.angle_gamma   90.00
#
_symmetry.space_group_name_H-M   'P 1'
#
loop_
_entity.id
_entity.type
_entity.pdbx_description
1 polymer ?
#
loop_
_entity_poly.entity_id
_entity_poly.type
_entity_poly.pdbx_seq_one_letter_code
_entity_poly.pdbx_strand_id
1 'polypeptide(L)'
;LPEKVALKTLSKLSKKRFLYVQETGKCMYYTVAIKEKAYLEFISRNVQNLLKNNFIRNLLVSFHEEELTEEKIKSLENWVVNWEEAYV
;
A
#
# COMPACT_ATOMS: atom_id res chain seq x y z
N LEU A 1 -3.09 21.72 -12.68
CA LEU A 1 -3.62 20.37 -12.37
C LEU A 1 -2.81 19.62 -11.30
N PRO A 2 -1.46 19.56 -11.35
CA PRO A 2 -0.64 18.80 -10.38
C PRO A 2 -0.73 19.34 -8.94
N GLU A 3 -0.78 20.65 -8.79
CA GLU A 3 -0.81 21.33 -7.48
C GLU A 3 -2.10 21.01 -6.69
N LYS A 4 -3.26 21.01 -7.35
CA LYS A 4 -4.53 20.60 -6.73
C LYS A 4 -4.49 19.16 -6.23
N VAL A 5 -3.78 18.27 -6.94
CA VAL A 5 -3.59 16.87 -6.54
C VAL A 5 -2.65 16.80 -5.33
N ALA A 6 -1.53 17.51 -5.37
CA ALA A 6 -0.58 17.59 -4.25
C ALA A 6 -1.25 18.11 -2.97
N LEU A 7 -2.02 19.19 -3.04
CA LEU A 7 -2.75 19.75 -1.89
C LEU A 7 -3.79 18.78 -1.33
N LYS A 8 -4.52 18.06 -2.21
CA LYS A 8 -5.44 17.00 -1.77
C LYS A 8 -4.70 15.88 -1.06
N THR A 9 -3.53 15.48 -1.57
CA THR A 9 -2.70 14.44 -0.93
C THR A 9 -2.18 14.89 0.43
N LEU A 10 -1.62 16.10 0.53
CA LEU A 10 -1.17 16.69 1.78
C LEU A 10 -2.31 16.79 2.81
N SER A 11 -3.51 17.19 2.38
CA SER A 11 -4.70 17.22 3.24
C SER A 11 -5.07 15.82 3.77
N LYS A 12 -5.04 14.80 2.92
CA LYS A 12 -5.31 13.40 3.33
C LYS A 12 -4.27 12.89 4.33
N LEU A 13 -2.98 13.15 4.08
CA LEU A 13 -1.88 12.74 4.97
C LEU A 13 -1.95 13.45 6.32
N SER A 14 -2.30 14.73 6.33
CA SER A 14 -2.51 15.51 7.56
C SER A 14 -3.69 14.97 8.37
N LYS A 15 -4.82 14.64 7.73
CA LYS A 15 -5.98 14.00 8.39
C LYS A 15 -5.63 12.63 9.00
N LYS A 16 -4.71 11.89 8.38
CA LYS A 16 -4.17 10.63 8.91
C LYS A 16 -3.11 10.82 9.99
N ARG A 17 -2.80 12.06 10.37
CA ARG A 17 -1.74 12.45 11.33
C ARG A 17 -0.34 11.99 10.91
N PHE A 18 -0.12 11.80 9.61
CA PHE A 18 1.20 11.45 9.08
C PHE A 18 2.08 12.69 8.93
N LEU A 19 1.46 13.86 8.82
CA LEU A 19 2.12 15.16 8.74
C LEU A 19 1.63 16.07 9.87
N TYR A 20 2.55 16.79 10.48
CA TYR A 20 2.27 18.01 11.23
C TYR A 20 2.17 19.17 10.24
N VAL A 21 1.21 20.07 10.48
CA VAL A 21 0.97 21.23 9.63
C VAL A 21 1.13 22.48 10.46
N GLN A 22 1.98 23.39 10.00
CA GLN A 22 2.22 24.68 10.61
C GLN A 22 1.94 25.78 9.60
N GLU A 23 1.07 26.72 9.96
CA GLU A 23 0.86 27.94 9.18
C GLU A 23 1.85 29.00 9.65
N THR A 24 2.54 29.64 8.72
CA THR A 24 3.44 30.75 9.02
C THR A 24 3.32 31.80 7.93
N GLY A 25 2.67 32.92 8.28
CA GLY A 25 2.33 33.98 7.34
C GLY A 25 1.35 33.49 6.29
N LYS A 26 1.77 33.46 5.03
CA LYS A 26 0.95 32.99 3.89
C LYS A 26 1.32 31.57 3.43
N CYS A 27 2.17 30.88 4.18
CA CYS A 27 2.72 29.59 3.79
C CYS A 27 2.33 28.50 4.79
N MET A 28 2.08 27.29 4.25
CA MET A 28 1.81 26.09 5.03
C MET A 28 3.03 25.18 4.96
N TYR A 29 3.59 24.84 6.12
CA TYR A 29 4.73 23.96 6.27
C TYR A 29 4.26 22.60 6.75
N TYR A 30 4.71 21.55 6.08
CA TYR A 30 4.35 20.16 6.38
C TYR A 30 5.59 19.42 6.85
N THR A 31 5.53 18.84 8.06
CA THR A 31 6.63 18.06 8.64
C THR A 31 6.17 16.62 8.88
N VAL A 32 7.02 15.64 8.58
CA VAL A 32 6.69 14.23 8.84
C VAL A 32 6.53 14.00 10.34
N ALA A 33 5.37 13.47 10.74
CA ALA A 33 5.02 13.20 12.13
C ALA A 33 4.98 11.70 12.47
N ILE A 34 4.83 10.84 11.45
CA ILE A 34 4.82 9.38 11.62
C ILE A 34 6.23 8.81 11.56
N LYS A 35 6.54 7.85 12.44
CA LYS A 35 7.78 7.07 12.37
C LYS A 35 7.67 6.01 11.27
N GLU A 36 8.77 5.74 10.59
CA GLU A 36 8.85 4.74 9.50
C GLU A 36 8.25 3.39 9.89
N LYS A 37 8.65 2.82 11.05
CA LYS A 37 8.11 1.55 11.54
C LYS A 37 6.58 1.55 11.67
N ALA A 38 6.01 2.62 12.24
CA ALA A 38 4.55 2.75 12.38
C ALA A 38 3.85 2.92 11.02
N TYR A 39 4.51 3.56 10.04
CA TYR A 39 3.99 3.66 8.69
C TYR A 39 3.98 2.29 7.99
N LEU A 40 5.07 1.51 8.12
CA LEU A 40 5.15 0.15 7.59
C LEU A 40 4.08 -0.76 8.20
N GLU A 41 3.88 -0.71 9.52
CA GLU A 41 2.80 -1.45 10.19
C GLU A 41 1.40 -1.05 9.67
N PHE A 42 1.17 0.24 9.42
CA PHE A 42 -0.08 0.73 8.83
C PHE A 42 -0.31 0.18 7.41
N ILE A 43 0.74 0.16 6.57
CA ILE A 43 0.67 -0.41 5.22
C ILE A 43 0.40 -1.91 5.28
N SER A 44 1.14 -2.67 6.10
CA SER A 44 0.96 -4.11 6.24
C SER A 44 -0.46 -4.49 6.67
N ARG A 45 -1.06 -3.75 7.63
CA ARG A 45 -2.46 -3.97 8.04
C ARG A 45 -3.44 -3.69 6.90
N ASN A 46 -3.22 -2.64 6.11
CA ASN A 46 -4.07 -2.37 4.95
C ASN A 46 -3.91 -3.43 3.86
N VAL A 47 -2.70 -3.89 3.60
CA VAL A 47 -2.44 -4.97 2.64
C VAL A 47 -3.12 -6.26 3.12
N GLN A 48 -2.99 -6.62 4.39
CA GLN A 48 -3.71 -7.78 4.96
C GLN A 48 -5.23 -7.64 4.82
N ASN A 49 -5.79 -6.45 5.02
CA ASN A 49 -7.23 -6.22 4.84
C ASN A 49 -7.66 -6.30 3.37
N LEU A 50 -6.81 -5.87 2.43
CA LEU A 50 -7.03 -6.03 1.00
C LEU A 50 -6.94 -7.50 0.57
N LEU A 51 -5.98 -8.24 1.11
CA LEU A 51 -5.80 -9.68 0.85
C LEU A 51 -6.99 -10.50 1.37
N LYS A 52 -7.54 -10.14 2.54
CA LYS A 52 -8.77 -10.73 3.11
C LYS A 52 -10.01 -10.50 2.24
N ASN A 53 -10.04 -9.44 1.44
CA ASN A 53 -11.19 -9.05 0.62
C ASN A 53 -11.13 -9.66 -0.78
N ASN A 54 -11.07 -11.00 -0.84
CA ASN A 54 -11.14 -11.77 -2.08
C ASN A 54 -10.01 -11.49 -3.08
N PHE A 55 -8.85 -10.95 -2.70
CA PHE A 55 -7.74 -10.75 -3.64
C PHE A 55 -7.31 -12.08 -4.28
N ILE A 56 -7.07 -13.11 -3.47
CA ILE A 56 -6.70 -14.44 -3.98
C ILE A 56 -7.81 -15.01 -4.86
N ARG A 57 -9.07 -14.85 -4.45
CA ARG A 57 -10.22 -15.31 -5.25
C ARG A 57 -10.32 -14.57 -6.59
N ASN A 58 -10.15 -13.25 -6.60
CA ASN A 58 -10.21 -12.43 -7.81
C ASN A 58 -9.00 -12.68 -8.72
N LEU A 59 -7.82 -12.92 -8.13
CA LEU A 59 -6.61 -13.33 -8.84
C LEU A 59 -6.82 -14.70 -9.52
N LEU A 60 -7.39 -15.67 -8.80
CA LEU A 60 -7.76 -16.98 -9.37
C LEU A 60 -8.84 -16.86 -10.45
N VAL A 61 -9.82 -15.96 -10.29
CA VAL A 61 -10.84 -15.70 -11.31
C VAL A 61 -10.23 -15.03 -12.55
N SER A 62 -9.29 -14.09 -12.40
CA SER A 62 -8.58 -13.51 -13.55
C SER A 62 -7.73 -14.54 -14.30
N PHE A 63 -7.24 -15.56 -13.60
CA PHE A 63 -6.57 -16.70 -14.24
C PHE A 63 -7.50 -17.68 -14.96
N HIS A 64 -8.82 -17.56 -14.79
CA HIS A 64 -9.77 -18.30 -15.63
C HIS A 64 -9.95 -17.59 -16.99
N GLU A 65 -9.69 -16.28 -17.08
CA GLU A 65 -9.80 -15.50 -18.32
C GLU A 65 -8.49 -15.47 -19.14
N GLU A 66 -7.35 -15.75 -18.51
CA GLU A 66 -6.05 -15.95 -19.16
C GLU A 66 -5.61 -17.41 -19.16
N GLU A 67 -4.86 -17.85 -20.18
CA GLU A 67 -4.26 -19.19 -20.16
C GLU A 67 -3.21 -19.30 -19.03
N LEU A 68 -3.48 -20.18 -18.09
CA LEU A 68 -2.64 -20.50 -16.93
C LEU A 68 -1.50 -21.41 -17.38
N THR A 69 -0.42 -20.82 -17.89
CA THR A 69 0.77 -21.57 -18.27
C THR A 69 1.52 -22.05 -17.03
N GLU A 70 2.23 -23.17 -17.18
CA GLU A 70 3.00 -23.79 -16.11
C GLU A 70 4.09 -22.87 -15.53
N GLU A 71 4.64 -21.97 -16.35
CA GLU A 71 5.57 -20.93 -15.91
C GLU A 71 4.91 -19.90 -14.98
N LYS A 72 3.67 -19.50 -15.25
CA LYS A 72 2.90 -18.58 -14.39
C LYS A 72 2.58 -19.25 -13.05
N ILE A 73 2.22 -20.53 -13.06
CA ILE A 73 1.98 -21.33 -11.85
C ILE A 73 3.25 -21.42 -11.01
N LYS A 74 4.38 -21.78 -11.62
CA LYS A 74 5.66 -21.90 -10.93
C LYS A 74 6.16 -20.58 -10.35
N SER A 75 5.90 -19.46 -11.03
CA SER A 75 6.19 -18.11 -10.52
C SER A 75 5.37 -17.77 -9.27
N LEU A 76 4.09 -18.15 -9.24
CA LEU A 76 3.22 -17.98 -8.08
C LEU A 76 3.65 -18.87 -6.91
N GLU A 77 3.99 -20.13 -7.17
CA GLU A 77 4.48 -21.06 -6.14
C GLU A 77 5.76 -20.52 -5.49
N ASN A 78 6.72 -20.07 -6.31
CA ASN A 78 7.95 -19.44 -5.82
C ASN A 78 7.66 -18.17 -4.99
N TRP A 79 6.69 -17.36 -5.42
CA TRP A 79 6.29 -16.17 -4.67
C TRP A 79 5.71 -16.51 -3.29
N VAL A 80 4.94 -17.60 -3.17
CA VAL A 80 4.40 -18.08 -1.89
C VAL A 80 5.49 -18.67 -1.00
N VAL A 81 6.42 -19.46 -1.54
CA VAL A 81 7.54 -20.05 -0.77
C VAL A 81 8.43 -18.94 -0.18
N ASN A 82 8.72 -17.89 -0.95
CA ASN A 82 9.50 -16.75 -0.48
C ASN A 82 8.83 -16.00 0.69
N TRP A 83 7.52 -16.16 0.89
CA TRP A 83 6.86 -15.60 2.07
C TRP A 83 7.16 -16.37 3.33
N GLU A 84 7.27 -17.69 3.27
CA GLU A 84 7.60 -18.50 4.45
C GLU A 84 9.04 -18.24 4.90
N GLU A 85 9.96 -18.06 3.96
CA GLU A 85 11.37 -17.75 4.26
C GLU A 85 11.58 -16.35 4.84
N ALA A 86 10.74 -15.36 4.49
CA ALA A 86 10.85 -14.00 5.03
C ALA A 86 10.38 -13.86 6.50
N TYR A 87 9.80 -14.92 7.08
CA TYR A 87 9.34 -14.98 8.48
C TYR A 87 10.16 -15.92 9.38
N VAL A 88 11.28 -16.48 8.87
CA VAL A 88 12.31 -17.20 9.65
C VAL A 88 13.49 -16.27 9.93
#